data_AF-A0A1G5EW92-F1
#
_entry.id   AF-A0A1G5EW92-F1
#
_cell.length_a   1.000
_cell.length_b   1.000
_cell.length_c   1.000
_cell.angle_alpha   90.00
_cell.angle_beta   90.00
_cell.angle_gamma   90.00
#
_symmetry.space_group_name_H-M   'P 1'
#
loop_
_entity.id
_entity.type
_entity.pdbx_description
1 polymer ?
#
loop_
_entity_poly.entity_id
_entity_poly.type
_entity_poly.pdbx_seq_one_letter_code
_entity_poly.pdbx_strand_id
1 'polypeptide(L)'
;MIKSDHRKKCRDHEGRSFDSIEDMCRFWKISSAAYQRRIKVYKWSKKKALTFPAKNNGGVACRDFEGNEFRSISTMCAYYGVYRKTYLYRVAHGWTVKDALLSPARGGYDDKEA
;
A
#
# COMPACT_ATOMS: atom_id res chain seq x y z
N MET A 1 -4.20 14.19 -31.96
CA MET A 1 -3.07 13.64 -31.18
C MET A 1 -3.16 12.11 -31.18
N ILE A 2 -2.31 11.43 -31.95
CA ILE A 2 -2.23 9.96 -31.89
C ILE A 2 -1.31 9.63 -30.70
N LYS A 3 -1.88 9.16 -29.59
CA LYS A 3 -1.08 8.58 -28.51
C LYS A 3 -0.62 7.21 -29.00
N SER A 4 0.66 7.08 -29.34
CA SER A 4 1.26 5.82 -29.74
C SER A 4 1.12 4.79 -28.62
N ASP A 5 0.24 3.81 -28.81
CA ASP A 5 -0.05 2.73 -27.86
C ASP A 5 1.08 1.70 -27.89
N HIS A 6 2.10 1.89 -27.07
CA HIS A 6 3.25 0.98 -26.95
C HIS A 6 2.93 -0.24 -26.08
N ARG A 7 1.74 -0.86 -26.26
CA ARG A 7 1.40 -2.11 -25.60
C ARG A 7 2.31 -3.21 -26.10
N LYS A 8 3.23 -3.63 -25.23
CA LYS A 8 4.11 -4.78 -25.50
C LYS A 8 3.38 -6.06 -25.14
N LYS A 9 3.09 -6.87 -26.16
CA LYS A 9 2.58 -8.22 -25.99
C LYS A 9 3.46 -9.00 -25.03
N CYS A 10 2.84 -9.78 -24.16
CA CYS A 10 3.54 -10.61 -23.19
C CYS A 10 2.90 -11.98 -23.02
N ARG A 11 3.65 -12.91 -22.42
CA ARG A 11 3.14 -14.24 -22.07
C ARG A 11 3.28 -14.51 -20.58
N ASP A 12 2.27 -15.16 -20.02
CA ASP A 12 2.29 -15.65 -18.64
C ASP A 12 3.18 -16.90 -18.51
N HIS A 13 3.10 -17.56 -17.34
CA HIS A 13 3.88 -18.76 -17.06
C HIS A 13 3.27 -20.06 -17.61
N GLU A 14 2.04 -20.00 -18.13
CA GLU A 14 1.36 -21.11 -18.81
C GLU A 14 1.41 -20.96 -20.34
N GLY A 15 2.06 -19.91 -20.85
CA GLY A 15 2.21 -19.64 -22.28
C GLY A 15 1.06 -18.85 -22.92
N ARG A 16 0.06 -18.43 -22.14
CA ARG A 16 -1.04 -17.59 -22.64
C ARG A 16 -0.51 -16.23 -23.07
N SER A 17 -1.00 -15.72 -24.20
CA SER A 17 -0.58 -14.43 -24.75
C SER A 17 -1.57 -13.34 -24.37
N PHE A 18 -1.05 -12.16 -24.02
CA PHE A 18 -1.82 -10.98 -23.65
C PHE A 18 -1.29 -9.77 -24.44
N ASP A 19 -2.16 -8.81 -24.72
CA ASP A 19 -1.79 -7.59 -25.45
C ASP A 19 -0.91 -6.66 -24.61
N SER A 20 -1.00 -6.75 -23.28
CA SER A 20 -0.17 -5.97 -22.35
C SER A 20 0.08 -6.71 -21.03
N ILE A 21 1.06 -6.23 -20.27
CA ILE A 21 1.31 -6.68 -18.90
C ILE A 21 0.10 -6.37 -18.01
N GLU A 22 -0.55 -5.23 -18.23
CA GLU A 22 -1.77 -4.83 -17.52
C GLU A 22 -2.89 -5.85 -17.72
N ASP A 23 -3.12 -6.30 -18.96
CA ASP A 23 -4.15 -7.29 -19.27
C ASP A 23 -3.82 -8.66 -18.65
N MET A 24 -2.55 -9.07 -18.71
CA MET A 24 -2.08 -10.29 -18.03
C MET A 24 -2.28 -10.18 -16.50
N CYS A 25 -1.91 -9.07 -15.90
CA CYS A 25 -2.04 -8.86 -14.45
C CYS A 25 -3.53 -8.82 -14.03
N ARG A 26 -4.40 -8.20 -14.83
CA ARG A 26 -5.85 -8.18 -14.61
C ARG A 26 -6.43 -9.60 -14.61
N PHE A 27 -6.03 -10.45 -15.57
CA PHE A 27 -6.45 -11.86 -15.61
C PHE A 27 -6.06 -12.61 -14.34
N TRP A 28 -4.83 -12.42 -13.86
CA TRP A 28 -4.30 -13.03 -12.63
C TRP A 28 -4.71 -12.30 -11.34
N LYS A 29 -5.62 -11.32 -11.41
CA LYS A 29 -6.13 -10.53 -10.28
C LYS A 29 -5.02 -9.90 -9.41
N ILE A 30 -3.98 -9.39 -10.05
CA ILE A 30 -2.87 -8.67 -9.41
C ILE A 30 -2.68 -7.30 -10.07
N SER A 31 -2.24 -6.30 -9.32
CA SER A 31 -1.85 -5.01 -9.92
C SER A 31 -0.55 -5.15 -10.73
N SER A 32 -0.45 -4.42 -11.85
CA SER A 32 0.78 -4.37 -12.66
C SER A 32 1.99 -3.87 -11.85
N ALA A 33 1.79 -2.93 -10.93
CA ALA A 33 2.83 -2.45 -10.00
C ALA A 33 3.38 -3.56 -9.09
N ALA A 34 2.50 -4.37 -8.49
CA ALA A 34 2.92 -5.51 -7.67
C ALA A 34 3.69 -6.55 -8.49
N TYR A 35 3.22 -6.88 -9.70
CA TYR A 35 3.92 -7.77 -10.61
C TYR A 35 5.31 -7.23 -10.99
N GLN A 36 5.40 -5.97 -11.43
CA GLN A 36 6.67 -5.33 -11.81
C GLN A 36 7.69 -5.34 -10.66
N ARG A 37 7.26 -5.02 -9.43
CA ARG A 37 8.13 -5.10 -8.24
C ARG A 37 8.60 -6.53 -7.97
N ARG A 38 7.70 -7.52 -8.08
CA ARG A 38 8.04 -8.94 -7.90
C ARG A 38 9.08 -9.42 -8.91
N ILE A 39 8.98 -9.00 -10.18
CA ILE A 39 9.94 -9.35 -11.22
C ILE A 39 11.26 -8.57 -11.06
N LYS A 40 11.20 -7.24 -10.97
CA LYS A 40 12.38 -6.37 -11.05
C LYS A 40 13.16 -6.28 -9.75
N VAL A 41 12.46 -6.19 -8.61
CA VAL A 41 13.07 -6.00 -7.29
C VAL A 41 13.27 -7.34 -6.60
N TYR A 42 12.22 -8.17 -6.53
CA TYR A 42 12.29 -9.45 -5.80
C TYR A 42 12.83 -10.62 -6.62
N LYS A 43 13.05 -10.40 -7.92
CA LYS A 43 13.57 -11.42 -8.86
C LYS A 43 12.76 -12.73 -8.82
N TRP A 44 11.45 -12.63 -8.61
CA TRP A 44 10.58 -13.81 -8.63
C TRP A 44 10.38 -14.33 -10.05
N SER A 45 10.15 -15.63 -10.17
CA SER A 45 9.67 -16.23 -11.42
C SER A 45 8.29 -15.68 -11.78
N LYS A 46 7.93 -15.66 -13.07
CA LYS A 46 6.59 -15.21 -13.52
C LYS A 46 5.47 -15.97 -12.82
N LYS A 47 5.62 -17.29 -12.67
CA LYS A 47 4.65 -18.14 -11.94
C LYS A 47 4.40 -17.58 -10.54
N LYS A 48 5.45 -17.47 -9.73
CA LYS A 48 5.34 -16.95 -8.35
C LYS A 48 4.85 -15.50 -8.34
N ALA A 49 5.28 -14.67 -9.30
CA ALA A 49 4.88 -13.28 -9.39
C ALA A 49 3.39 -13.09 -9.70
N LEU A 50 2.78 -14.00 -10.45
CA LEU A 50 1.36 -13.95 -10.83
C LEU A 50 0.46 -14.69 -9.84
N THR A 51 0.92 -15.77 -9.23
CA THR A 51 0.05 -16.64 -8.39
C THR A 51 0.14 -16.35 -6.89
N PHE A 52 1.23 -15.77 -6.40
CA PHE A 52 1.36 -15.53 -4.96
C PHE A 52 0.43 -14.39 -4.52
N PRO A 53 -0.33 -14.51 -3.41
CA PRO A 53 -1.25 -13.46 -2.97
C PRO A 53 -0.54 -12.12 -2.74
N ALA A 54 -1.12 -11.03 -3.23
CA ALA A 54 -0.65 -9.70 -2.86
C ALA A 54 -0.96 -9.47 -1.38
N LYS A 55 0.01 -8.93 -0.62
CA LYS A 55 -0.28 -8.48 0.75
C LYS A 55 -1.21 -7.29 0.67
N ASN A 56 -2.21 -7.24 1.55
CA ASN A 56 -3.07 -6.08 1.71
C ASN A 56 -2.21 -4.94 2.27
N ASN A 57 -1.81 -4.01 1.42
CA ASN A 57 -1.04 -2.83 1.83
C ASN A 57 -1.94 -1.73 2.44
N GLY A 58 -3.23 -2.01 2.63
CA GLY A 58 -4.24 -1.04 3.07
C GLY A 58 -4.09 -0.57 4.52
N GLY A 59 -3.30 -1.27 5.33
CA GLY A 59 -3.28 -1.14 6.79
C GLY A 59 -4.39 -1.95 7.44
N VAL A 60 -4.43 -1.91 8.78
CA VAL A 60 -5.53 -2.48 9.58
C VAL A 60 -6.48 -1.35 9.94
N ALA A 61 -7.76 -1.51 9.61
CA ALA A 61 -8.78 -0.51 9.92
C ALA A 61 -8.81 -0.23 11.43
N CYS A 62 -9.00 1.04 11.79
CA CYS A 62 -9.02 1.49 13.18
C CYS A 62 -10.01 2.63 13.36
N ARG A 63 -10.36 2.90 14.62
CA ARG A 63 -11.22 4.02 15.03
C ARG A 63 -10.44 4.97 15.93
N ASP A 64 -10.76 6.25 15.84
CA ASP A 64 -10.29 7.24 16.80
C ASP A 64 -11.15 7.26 18.08
N PHE A 65 -10.93 8.27 18.92
CA PHE A 65 -11.66 8.45 20.18
C PHE A 65 -13.08 9.03 20.00
N GLU A 66 -13.43 9.52 18.81
CA GLU A 66 -14.78 10.03 18.46
C GLU A 66 -15.61 8.98 17.71
N GLY A 67 -14.99 7.86 17.33
CA GLY A 67 -15.62 6.76 16.61
C GLY A 67 -15.48 6.85 15.08
N ASN A 68 -14.70 7.79 14.55
CA ASN A 68 -14.46 7.89 13.11
C ASN A 68 -13.62 6.70 12.63
N GLU A 69 -14.00 6.12 11.48
CA GLU A 69 -13.33 4.96 10.92
C GLU A 69 -12.24 5.36 9.91
N PHE A 70 -11.06 4.75 10.07
CA PHE A 70 -9.93 4.93 9.16
C PHE A 70 -9.51 3.58 8.60
N ARG A 71 -9.10 3.56 7.33
CA ARG A 71 -8.56 2.34 6.68
C ARG A 71 -7.27 1.84 7.34
N SER A 72 -6.55 2.70 8.06
CA SER A 72 -5.31 2.37 8.73
C SER A 72 -4.96 3.32 9.87
N ILE A 73 -4.12 2.86 10.79
CA ILE A 73 -3.48 3.72 11.80
C ILE A 73 -2.71 4.86 11.13
N SER A 74 -2.02 4.61 10.02
CA SER A 74 -1.28 5.67 9.30
C SER A 74 -2.21 6.80 8.84
N THR A 75 -3.36 6.46 8.26
CA THR A 75 -4.35 7.46 7.80
C THR A 75 -5.01 8.21 8.96
N MET A 76 -5.26 7.53 10.09
CA MET A 76 -5.75 8.19 11.31
C MET A 76 -4.70 9.17 11.86
N CYS A 77 -3.44 8.74 11.98
CA CYS A 77 -2.38 9.58 12.50
C CYS A 77 -2.11 10.80 11.61
N ALA A 78 -2.16 10.62 10.28
CA ALA A 78 -2.04 11.72 9.32
C ALA A 78 -3.16 12.76 9.47
N TYR A 79 -4.41 12.31 9.69
CA TYR A 79 -5.54 13.20 9.94
C TYR A 79 -5.32 14.12 11.16
N TYR A 80 -4.70 13.59 12.22
CA TYR A 80 -4.37 14.35 13.44
C TYR A 80 -2.97 15.00 13.43
N GLY A 81 -2.22 14.91 12.32
CA GLY A 81 -0.87 15.47 12.22
C GLY A 81 0.14 14.83 13.19
N VAL A 82 0.02 13.53 13.46
CA VAL A 82 0.92 12.77 14.32
C VAL A 82 1.65 11.71 13.50
N TYR A 83 2.95 11.52 13.76
CA TYR A 83 3.66 10.41 13.15
C TYR A 83 3.14 9.08 13.69
N ARG A 84 2.83 8.14 12.80
CA ARG A 84 2.40 6.79 13.19
C ARG A 84 3.31 6.14 14.24
N LYS A 85 4.64 6.31 14.11
CA LYS A 85 5.60 5.77 15.09
C LYS A 85 5.39 6.37 16.48
N THR A 86 5.15 7.67 16.56
CA THR A 86 4.88 8.38 17.82
C THR A 86 3.56 7.92 18.43
N TYR A 87 2.49 7.79 17.64
CA TYR A 87 1.22 7.26 18.11
C TYR A 87 1.37 5.83 18.67
N LEU A 88 2.00 4.93 17.92
CA LEU A 88 2.21 3.54 18.36
C LEU A 88 3.04 3.47 19.65
N TYR A 89 4.08 4.31 19.77
CA TYR A 89 4.87 4.42 20.98
C TYR A 89 4.01 4.85 22.18
N ARG A 90 3.22 5.92 22.04
CA ARG A 90 2.34 6.45 23.10
C ARG A 90 1.34 5.38 23.57
N VAL A 91 0.63 4.74 22.65
CA VAL A 91 -0.33 3.67 22.98
C VAL A 91 0.35 2.49 23.67
N ALA A 92 1.54 2.07 23.20
CA ALA A 92 2.31 1.01 23.84
C ALA A 92 2.78 1.37 25.27
N HIS A 93 2.83 2.66 25.60
CA HIS A 93 3.16 3.17 26.94
C HIS A 93 1.91 3.59 27.72
N GLY A 94 0.73 3.07 27.36
CA GLY A 94 -0.51 3.24 28.13
C GLY A 94 -1.24 4.57 27.91
N TRP A 95 -0.85 5.36 26.91
CA TRP A 95 -1.60 6.57 26.59
C TRP A 95 -2.96 6.22 25.99
N THR A 96 -3.97 7.04 26.30
CA THR A 96 -5.27 6.92 25.64
C THR A 96 -5.15 7.25 24.15
N VAL A 97 -6.06 6.72 23.31
CA VAL A 97 -6.10 7.04 21.87
C VAL A 97 -6.20 8.54 21.65
N LYS A 98 -7.00 9.24 22.47
CA LYS A 98 -7.16 10.69 22.44
C LYS A 98 -5.84 11.40 22.71
N ASP A 99 -5.16 11.10 23.81
CA ASP A 99 -3.90 11.76 24.17
C ASP A 99 -2.78 11.43 23.17
N ALA A 100 -2.78 10.19 22.66
CA ALA A 100 -1.83 9.75 21.67
C ALA A 100 -1.94 10.53 20.34
N LEU A 101 -3.15 10.93 19.95
CA LEU A 101 -3.44 11.68 18.73
C LEU A 101 -3.35 13.19 18.88
N LEU A 102 -3.72 13.75 20.04
CA LEU A 102 -3.80 15.21 20.21
C LEU A 102 -2.53 15.84 20.77
N SER A 103 -1.63 15.06 21.38
CA SER A 103 -0.44 15.62 22.00
C SER A 103 0.64 15.98 20.98
N PRO A 104 1.25 17.17 21.05
CA PRO A 104 2.28 17.60 20.10
C PRO A 104 3.51 16.69 20.16
N ALA A 105 4.08 16.35 19.00
CA ALA A 105 5.36 15.67 18.92
C ALA A 105 6.51 16.70 19.05
N ARG A 106 7.64 16.31 19.64
CA ARG A 106 8.82 17.20 19.80
C ARG A 106 9.50 17.58 18.48
N GLY A 107 9.11 16.98 17.36
CA GLY A 107 9.49 17.38 16.00
C GLY A 107 8.21 17.48 15.16
N GLY A 108 8.04 18.58 14.44
CA GLY A 108 6.85 18.87 13.65
C GLY A 108 6.52 17.74 12.67
N TYR A 109 5.23 17.56 12.39
CA TYR A 109 4.76 16.63 11.36
C TYR A 109 4.95 17.28 9.98
N ASP A 110 6.02 16.89 9.29
CA ASP A 110 6.28 17.30 7.91
C ASP A 110 5.69 16.24 6.98
N ASP A 111 4.73 16.63 6.16
CA ASP A 111 3.93 15.77 5.25
C ASP A 111 4.73 15.20 4.06
N LYS A 112 5.99 14.79 4.26
CA LYS A 112 6.88 14.37 3.16
C LYS A 112 6.86 12.88 2.83
N GLU A 113 6.07 12.05 3.51
CA GLU A 113 6.00 10.61 3.20
C GLU A 113 4.58 10.08 3.46
N ALA A 114 3.73 10.10 2.42
CA ALA A 114 2.47 9.38 2.32
C ALA A 114 2.55 8.34 1.17
#